data_AF-A0A8J4AUU6-F1
#
_entry.id   AF-A0A8J4AUU6-F1
#
_cell.length_a   1.000
_cell.length_b   1.000
_cell.length_c   1.000
_cell.angle_alpha   90.00
_cell.angle_beta   90.00
_cell.angle_gamma   90.00
#
_symmetry.space_group_name_H-M   'P 1'
#
loop_
_entity.id
_entity.type
_entity.pdbx_description
1 polymer ?
#
loop_
_entity_poly.entity_id
_entity_poly.type
_entity_poly.pdbx_seq_one_letter_code
_entity_poly.pdbx_strand_id
1 'polypeptide(L)'
;MASTAASGMASRSGSSDPALDTSWIPETYVVPAGAKALAAGGTALARFKAAFARHAAEEQRVWIVKPTCLNRGNGIEVFNSLEQIMEHLKGRPADSSLILQKYIERPMLLGGRKFDIRAYVLVGPDGSVWFHKEAYVRTSSTLYDSSDLSNRSSHLTNDAVQKHLDTYHTFEDHCKLSLEELGSALRRAAATTTATPATPATSATSAGSATPATADTSTATGTSLALSSLDTRPGCDAGLWGAMRRCVAALFSAAGPLLNPRRLGHCFELLGLDFMLDAEGALYLIEVQLAQ
;
A
#
# COMPACT_ATOMS: atom_id res chain seq x y z
N MET A 1 34.60 -7.61 13.54
CA MET A 1 33.98 -8.55 14.49
C MET A 1 32.62 -8.00 14.89
N ALA A 2 31.55 -8.52 14.29
CA ALA A 2 30.17 -8.35 14.75
C ALA A 2 29.39 -9.54 14.17
N SER A 3 29.59 -10.68 14.81
CA SER A 3 28.83 -11.91 14.60
C SER A 3 27.69 -11.91 15.62
N THR A 4 26.54 -12.45 15.20
CA THR A 4 25.49 -13.03 16.06
C THR A 4 24.47 -12.06 16.67
N ALA A 5 23.33 -11.89 16.00
CA ALA A 5 22.03 -11.64 16.64
C ALA A 5 20.88 -12.03 15.69
N ALA A 6 20.84 -13.30 15.28
CA ALA A 6 19.68 -13.88 14.59
C ALA A 6 19.63 -15.39 14.88
N SER A 7 19.44 -15.75 16.15
CA SER A 7 19.00 -17.10 16.52
C SER A 7 18.34 -17.04 17.89
N GLY A 8 17.05 -17.31 17.93
CA GLY A 8 16.28 -17.27 19.17
C GLY A 8 14.79 -17.02 18.97
N MET A 9 14.10 -17.88 18.20
CA MET A 9 12.66 -18.03 18.39
C MET A 9 12.35 -19.52 18.49
N ALA A 10 12.64 -20.05 19.69
CA ALA A 10 12.20 -21.37 20.12
C ALA A 10 10.72 -21.32 20.45
N SER A 11 10.04 -22.42 20.13
CA SER A 11 8.63 -22.71 20.37
C SER A 11 8.18 -22.37 21.79
N ARG A 12 7.18 -21.50 21.91
CA ARG A 12 6.29 -21.45 23.07
C ARG A 12 4.86 -21.72 22.62
N SER A 13 4.41 -22.92 22.94
CA SER A 13 3.00 -23.31 22.96
C SER A 13 2.28 -22.53 24.07
N GLY A 14 1.17 -21.86 23.73
CA GLY A 14 0.18 -21.40 24.70
C GLY A 14 0.35 -19.98 25.24
N SER A 15 0.09 -18.96 24.41
CA SER A 15 -0.48 -17.68 24.85
C SER A 15 -1.14 -17.01 23.65
N SER A 16 -2.44 -16.76 23.72
CA SER A 16 -3.18 -15.96 22.73
C SER A 16 -2.81 -14.49 22.90
N ASP A 17 -1.63 -14.12 22.43
CA ASP A 17 -1.33 -12.75 22.07
C ASP A 17 -2.17 -12.47 20.81
N PRO A 18 -3.11 -11.51 20.79
CA PRO A 18 -3.82 -11.20 19.56
C PRO A 18 -2.76 -10.74 18.56
N ALA A 19 -2.46 -11.61 17.60
CA ALA A 19 -1.49 -11.32 16.55
C ALA A 19 -1.82 -9.93 16.01
N LEU A 20 -0.83 -9.01 16.05
CA LEU A 20 -0.97 -7.68 15.49
C LEU A 20 -1.59 -7.83 14.12
N ASP A 21 -2.78 -7.24 13.93
CA ASP A 21 -3.41 -7.22 12.62
C ASP A 21 -2.48 -6.47 11.68
N THR A 22 -1.93 -7.15 10.68
CA THR A 22 -1.03 -6.59 9.67
C THR A 22 -1.69 -6.57 8.29
N SER A 23 -3.01 -6.71 8.19
CA SER A 23 -3.72 -6.73 6.89
C SER A 23 -3.51 -5.44 6.07
N TRP A 24 -3.16 -4.34 6.74
CA TRP A 24 -2.86 -3.03 6.18
C TRP A 24 -1.42 -2.89 5.67
N ILE A 25 -0.60 -3.94 5.69
CA ILE A 25 0.73 -3.97 5.06
C ILE A 25 0.68 -5.01 3.94
N PRO A 26 0.97 -4.64 2.68
CA PRO A 26 1.08 -5.63 1.61
C PRO A 26 2.12 -6.68 1.96
N GLU A 27 1.84 -7.96 1.65
CA GLU A 27 2.75 -9.06 1.98
C GLU A 27 4.16 -8.77 1.43
N THR A 28 5.16 -8.71 2.32
CA THR A 28 6.49 -8.17 2.01
C THR A 28 7.61 -9.08 2.50
N TYR A 29 8.64 -9.25 1.68
CA TYR A 29 9.83 -10.02 1.97
C TYR A 29 11.09 -9.21 1.70
N VAL A 30 12.04 -9.20 2.63
CA VAL A 30 13.39 -8.68 2.37
C VAL A 30 14.29 -9.86 2.04
N VAL A 31 14.83 -9.86 0.82
CA VAL A 31 15.59 -10.98 0.27
C VAL A 31 17.01 -10.53 -0.07
N PRO A 32 18.05 -11.19 0.48
CA PRO A 32 19.42 -10.99 0.06
C PRO A 32 19.60 -11.32 -1.43
N ALA A 33 20.27 -10.44 -2.17
CA ALA A 33 20.40 -10.54 -3.61
C ALA A 33 21.79 -11.05 -4.03
N GLY A 34 21.96 -11.31 -5.33
CA GLY A 34 23.16 -11.86 -5.92
C GLY A 34 23.21 -13.39 -5.97
N ALA A 35 23.94 -13.92 -6.94
CA ALA A 35 23.96 -15.36 -7.27
C ALA A 35 24.28 -16.28 -6.07
N LYS A 36 25.23 -15.87 -5.20
CA LYS A 36 25.62 -16.66 -4.02
C LYS A 36 24.48 -16.74 -2.99
N ALA A 37 23.80 -15.63 -2.73
CA ALA A 37 22.70 -15.59 -1.78
C ALA A 37 21.51 -16.43 -2.25
N LEU A 38 21.23 -16.37 -3.56
CA LEU A 38 20.17 -17.18 -4.18
C LEU A 38 20.48 -18.67 -4.12
N ALA A 39 21.72 -19.06 -4.39
CA ALA A 39 22.17 -20.45 -4.30
C ALA A 39 22.10 -20.97 -2.85
N ALA A 40 22.36 -20.12 -1.85
CA ALA A 40 22.27 -20.50 -0.45
C ALA A 40 20.82 -20.77 0.04
N GLY A 41 19.80 -20.25 -0.67
CA GLY A 41 18.40 -20.61 -0.42
C GLY A 41 17.86 -20.19 0.95
N GLY A 42 17.86 -18.89 1.25
CA GLY A 42 17.40 -18.37 2.56
C GLY A 42 15.90 -18.54 2.84
N THR A 43 15.53 -18.51 4.12
CA THR A 43 14.14 -18.66 4.60
C THR A 43 13.19 -17.61 4.03
N ALA A 44 13.63 -16.35 3.91
CA ALA A 44 12.84 -15.28 3.31
C ALA A 44 12.53 -15.55 1.83
N LEU A 45 13.52 -16.04 1.06
CA LEU A 45 13.33 -16.43 -0.34
C LEU A 45 12.38 -17.62 -0.48
N ALA A 46 12.50 -18.62 0.40
CA ALA A 46 11.58 -19.76 0.41
C ALA A 46 10.14 -19.35 0.70
N ARG A 47 9.93 -18.48 1.71
CA ARG A 47 8.59 -17.94 2.03
C ARG A 47 8.03 -17.10 0.89
N PHE A 48 8.86 -16.26 0.27
CA PHE A 48 8.45 -15.51 -0.92
C PHE A 48 8.02 -16.44 -2.06
N LYS A 49 8.78 -17.48 -2.40
CA LYS A 49 8.41 -18.44 -3.45
C LYS A 49 7.07 -19.14 -3.16
N ALA A 50 6.84 -19.53 -1.90
CA ALA A 50 5.58 -20.12 -1.48
C ALA A 50 4.41 -19.12 -1.60
N ALA A 51 4.61 -17.87 -1.18
CA ALA A 51 3.64 -16.80 -1.32
C ALA A 51 3.34 -16.49 -2.80
N PHE A 52 4.37 -16.42 -3.65
CA PHE A 52 4.21 -16.23 -5.08
C PHE A 52 3.35 -17.35 -5.68
N ALA A 53 3.62 -18.61 -5.36
CA ALA A 53 2.83 -19.73 -5.85
C ALA A 53 1.37 -19.67 -5.39
N ARG A 54 1.12 -19.31 -4.12
CA ARG A 54 -0.23 -19.13 -3.58
C ARG A 54 -0.99 -18.03 -4.34
N HIS A 55 -0.41 -16.84 -4.46
CA HIS A 55 -1.03 -15.72 -5.16
C HIS A 55 -1.20 -15.98 -6.66
N ALA A 56 -0.26 -16.68 -7.30
CA ALA A 56 -0.37 -17.07 -8.70
C ALA A 56 -1.52 -18.04 -8.96
N ALA A 57 -1.86 -18.91 -8.00
CA ALA A 57 -3.05 -19.79 -8.09
C ALA A 57 -4.37 -19.01 -8.06
N GLU A 58 -4.36 -17.78 -7.54
CA GLU A 58 -5.48 -16.84 -7.52
C GLU A 58 -5.38 -15.79 -8.64
N GLU A 59 -4.49 -16.02 -9.62
CA GLU A 59 -4.16 -15.11 -10.73
C GLU A 59 -3.55 -13.74 -10.32
N GLN A 60 -3.25 -13.52 -9.04
CA GLN A 60 -2.66 -12.29 -8.49
C GLN A 60 -1.13 -12.33 -8.47
N ARG A 61 -0.53 -12.52 -9.63
CA ARG A 61 0.90 -12.84 -9.75
C ARG A 61 1.84 -11.63 -9.73
N VAL A 62 1.34 -10.40 -9.56
CA VAL A 62 2.16 -9.19 -9.71
C VAL A 62 2.83 -8.79 -8.39
N TRP A 63 4.13 -8.52 -8.46
CA TRP A 63 4.99 -8.12 -7.36
C TRP A 63 5.80 -6.88 -7.74
N ILE A 64 5.98 -5.99 -6.78
CA ILE A 64 6.86 -4.83 -6.89
C ILE A 64 8.17 -5.11 -6.15
N VAL A 65 9.27 -4.90 -6.84
CA VAL A 65 10.63 -5.15 -6.36
C VAL A 65 11.30 -3.80 -6.13
N LYS A 66 11.68 -3.51 -4.89
CA LYS A 66 12.26 -2.23 -4.47
C LYS A 66 13.65 -2.44 -3.89
N PRO A 67 14.66 -1.62 -4.24
CA PRO A 67 15.93 -1.60 -3.54
C PRO A 67 15.77 -1.13 -2.08
N THR A 68 16.55 -1.67 -1.14
CA THR A 68 16.42 -1.33 0.30
C THR A 68 16.97 0.05 0.68
N CYS A 69 17.81 0.65 -0.16
CA CYS A 69 18.55 1.88 0.15
C CYS A 69 18.33 3.04 -0.83
N LEU A 70 17.38 2.91 -1.77
CA LEU A 70 17.07 3.96 -2.74
C LEU A 70 15.71 4.59 -2.44
N ASN A 71 15.56 5.85 -2.84
CA ASN A 71 14.32 6.62 -2.74
C ASN A 71 13.88 7.12 -4.13
N ARG A 72 12.77 7.88 -4.18
CA ARG A 72 12.28 8.57 -5.39
C ARG A 72 11.92 7.64 -6.56
N GLY A 73 11.58 6.39 -6.27
CA GLY A 73 11.20 5.42 -7.30
C GLY A 73 12.37 4.80 -8.08
N ASN A 74 13.61 5.11 -7.70
CA ASN A 74 14.80 4.63 -8.39
C ASN A 74 14.99 3.12 -8.20
N GLY A 75 15.14 2.40 -9.32
CA GLY A 75 15.36 0.95 -9.33
C GLY A 75 14.15 0.11 -8.91
N ILE A 76 12.97 0.73 -8.74
CA ILE A 76 11.71 0.01 -8.51
C ILE A 76 11.25 -0.62 -9.82
N GLU A 77 10.97 -1.91 -9.82
CA GLU A 77 10.46 -2.65 -10.98
C GLU A 77 9.25 -3.50 -10.59
N VAL A 78 8.36 -3.76 -11.54
CA VAL A 78 7.13 -4.54 -11.34
C VAL A 78 7.20 -5.77 -12.23
N PHE A 79 6.97 -6.94 -11.65
CA PHE A 79 7.08 -8.22 -12.33
C PHE A 79 5.85 -9.08 -12.10
N ASN A 80 5.52 -9.91 -13.09
CA ASN A 80 4.46 -10.91 -13.00
C ASN A 80 5.00 -12.35 -13.19
N SER A 81 6.32 -12.52 -13.26
CA SER A 81 7.01 -13.80 -13.45
C SER A 81 8.03 -14.02 -12.35
N LEU A 82 7.96 -15.19 -11.70
CA LEU A 82 8.94 -15.60 -10.71
C LEU A 82 10.33 -15.70 -11.33
N GLU A 83 10.45 -16.21 -12.55
CA GLU A 83 11.72 -16.34 -13.26
C GLU A 83 12.41 -14.98 -13.44
N GLN A 84 11.65 -13.98 -13.89
CA GLN A 84 12.17 -12.61 -14.06
C GLN A 84 12.61 -12.00 -12.72
N ILE A 85 11.86 -12.22 -11.64
CA ILE A 85 12.25 -11.76 -10.30
C ILE A 85 13.54 -12.45 -9.84
N MET A 86 13.69 -13.75 -10.09
CA MET A 86 14.88 -14.51 -9.72
C MET A 86 16.12 -14.03 -10.49
N GLU A 87 15.99 -13.78 -11.80
CA GLU A 87 17.09 -13.25 -12.61
C GLU A 87 17.45 -11.82 -12.17
N HIS A 88 16.43 -10.99 -11.89
CA HIS A 88 16.62 -9.65 -11.37
C HIS A 88 17.41 -9.65 -10.05
N LEU A 89 17.04 -10.54 -9.11
CA LEU A 89 17.76 -10.73 -7.85
C LEU A 89 19.20 -11.22 -8.07
N LYS A 90 19.40 -12.18 -8.99
CA LYS A 90 20.70 -12.77 -9.28
C LYS A 90 21.69 -11.75 -9.84
N GLY A 91 21.22 -10.81 -10.66
CA GLY A 91 22.02 -9.76 -11.29
C GLY A 91 22.43 -8.62 -10.35
N ARG A 92 21.94 -8.58 -9.10
CA ARG A 92 22.34 -7.55 -8.13
C ARG A 92 23.65 -7.89 -7.40
N PRO A 93 24.36 -6.88 -6.86
CA PRO A 93 25.55 -7.10 -6.01
C PRO A 93 25.27 -8.02 -4.82
N ALA A 94 26.25 -8.83 -4.44
CA ALA A 94 26.12 -9.86 -3.40
C ALA A 94 25.92 -9.31 -1.97
N ASP A 95 26.22 -8.03 -1.75
CA ASP A 95 26.05 -7.28 -0.51
C ASP A 95 24.75 -6.46 -0.49
N SER A 96 23.89 -6.63 -1.49
CA SER A 96 22.61 -5.93 -1.58
C SER A 96 21.43 -6.80 -1.16
N SER A 97 20.29 -6.16 -0.88
CA SER A 97 19.02 -6.82 -0.61
C SER A 97 17.91 -6.08 -1.35
N LEU A 98 16.87 -6.80 -1.73
CA LEU A 98 15.67 -6.22 -2.34
C LEU A 98 14.46 -6.53 -1.48
N ILE A 99 13.49 -5.63 -1.53
CA ILE A 99 12.15 -5.78 -0.97
C ILE A 99 11.28 -6.35 -2.08
N LEU A 100 10.72 -7.54 -1.88
CA LEU A 100 9.73 -8.16 -2.73
C LEU A 100 8.37 -7.99 -2.04
N GLN A 101 7.54 -7.11 -2.58
CA GLN A 101 6.26 -6.75 -1.97
C GLN A 101 5.12 -7.08 -2.93
N LYS A 102 4.03 -7.64 -2.41
CA LYS A 102 2.83 -7.91 -3.20
C LYS A 102 2.32 -6.61 -3.78
N TYR A 103 2.15 -6.57 -5.09
CA TYR A 103 1.63 -5.39 -5.77
C TYR A 103 0.11 -5.31 -5.60
N ILE A 104 -0.40 -4.10 -5.34
CA ILE A 104 -1.84 -3.80 -5.35
C ILE A 104 -2.28 -3.71 -6.81
N GLU A 105 -2.75 -4.82 -7.36
CA GLU A 105 -3.11 -4.99 -8.78
C GLU A 105 -4.42 -4.32 -9.17
N ARG A 106 -5.30 -4.09 -8.19
CA ARG A 106 -6.56 -3.38 -8.36
C ARG A 106 -6.55 -2.15 -7.46
N PRO A 107 -5.75 -1.12 -7.76
CA PRO A 107 -5.74 0.09 -6.96
C PRO A 107 -7.05 0.85 -7.12
N MET A 108 -7.42 1.67 -6.13
CA MET A 108 -8.42 2.70 -6.35
C MET A 108 -7.90 3.68 -7.42
N LEU A 109 -8.76 4.02 -8.37
CA LEU A 109 -8.41 4.91 -9.48
C LEU A 109 -9.22 6.20 -9.41
N LEU A 110 -8.57 7.32 -9.68
CA LEU A 110 -9.22 8.61 -9.87
C LEU A 110 -9.21 8.95 -11.36
N GLY A 111 -10.38 8.86 -12.01
CA GLY A 111 -10.47 9.05 -13.47
C GLY A 111 -9.59 8.08 -14.26
N GLY A 112 -9.50 6.83 -13.80
CA GLY A 112 -8.65 5.80 -14.42
C GLY A 112 -7.15 5.91 -14.09
N ARG A 113 -6.72 6.87 -13.26
CA ARG A 113 -5.31 7.09 -12.90
C ARG A 113 -5.04 6.65 -11.48
N LYS A 114 -3.87 6.04 -11.28
CA LYS A 114 -3.40 5.57 -9.96
C LYS A 114 -3.04 6.76 -9.07
N PHE A 115 -3.24 6.62 -7.76
CA PHE A 115 -2.76 7.59 -6.78
C PHE A 115 -2.27 6.94 -5.48
N ASP A 116 -1.48 7.68 -4.72
CA ASP A 116 -1.13 7.37 -3.34
C ASP A 116 -1.35 8.59 -2.44
N ILE A 117 -1.39 8.39 -1.13
CA ILE A 117 -1.58 9.44 -0.13
C ILE A 117 -0.31 9.58 0.71
N ARG A 118 0.30 10.77 0.68
CA ARG A 118 1.40 11.17 1.54
C ARG A 118 0.86 11.84 2.80
N ALA A 119 1.15 11.25 3.95
CA ALA A 119 0.94 11.86 5.25
C ALA A 119 2.27 12.07 6.00
N TYR A 120 2.24 12.89 7.04
CA TYR A 120 3.43 13.20 7.84
C TYR A 120 3.23 12.83 9.31
N VAL A 121 4.28 12.30 9.92
CA VAL A 121 4.33 11.96 11.35
C VAL A 121 5.61 12.56 11.94
N LEU A 122 5.48 13.28 13.04
CA LEU A 122 6.61 13.68 13.88
C LEU A 122 6.77 12.63 14.99
N VAL A 123 8.00 12.17 15.22
CA VAL A 123 8.36 11.25 16.31
C VAL A 123 9.30 11.97 17.26
N GLY A 124 8.95 11.99 18.54
CA GLY A 124 9.72 12.61 19.61
C GLY A 124 10.72 11.64 20.26
N PRO A 125 11.65 12.17 21.09
CA PRO A 125 12.70 11.38 21.71
C PRO A 125 12.18 10.39 22.76
N ASP A 126 10.99 10.65 23.31
CA ASP A 126 10.26 9.82 24.28
C ASP A 126 9.31 8.81 23.60
N GLY A 127 9.32 8.72 22.27
CA GLY A 127 8.43 7.84 21.50
C GLY A 127 7.03 8.41 21.27
N SER A 128 6.80 9.67 21.63
CA SER A 128 5.58 10.40 21.25
C SER A 128 5.45 10.51 19.73
N VAL A 129 4.21 10.40 19.24
CA VAL A 129 3.89 10.35 17.81
C VAL A 129 2.81 11.39 17.51
N TRP A 130 3.11 12.36 16.66
CA TRP A 130 2.15 13.36 16.20
C TRP A 130 1.86 13.18 14.73
N PHE A 131 0.62 12.81 14.41
CA PHE A 131 0.13 12.73 13.05
C PHE A 131 -0.26 14.13 12.57
N HIS A 132 0.39 14.60 11.50
CA HIS A 132 0.15 15.94 10.96
C HIS A 132 -1.32 16.08 10.51
N LYS A 133 -1.89 17.27 10.68
CA LYS A 133 -3.32 17.54 10.42
C LYS A 133 -3.68 17.54 8.92
N GLU A 134 -2.67 17.56 8.04
CA GLU A 134 -2.83 17.57 6.59
C GLU A 134 -2.03 16.44 5.96
N ALA A 135 -2.60 15.85 4.91
CA ALA A 135 -2.00 14.91 3.99
C ALA A 135 -2.39 15.32 2.57
N TYR A 136 -1.58 14.92 1.59
CA TYR A 136 -1.87 15.20 0.18
C TYR A 136 -1.80 13.91 -0.64
N VAL A 137 -2.47 13.94 -1.77
CA VAL A 137 -2.56 12.86 -2.73
C VAL A 137 -1.59 13.14 -3.86
N ARG A 138 -0.88 12.11 -4.31
CA ARG A 138 -0.05 12.15 -5.52
C ARG A 138 -0.73 11.29 -6.57
N THR A 139 -1.16 11.90 -7.67
CA THR A 139 -1.78 11.22 -8.79
C THR A 139 -0.74 10.86 -9.84
N SER A 140 -0.99 9.81 -10.60
CA SER A 140 -0.33 9.64 -11.89
C SER A 140 -1.00 10.54 -12.92
N SER A 141 -0.23 11.03 -13.90
CA SER A 141 -0.76 11.70 -15.10
C SER A 141 -1.06 10.73 -16.24
N THR A 142 -0.72 9.45 -16.09
CA THR A 142 -0.96 8.37 -17.07
C THR A 142 -2.08 7.46 -16.60
N LEU A 143 -2.93 7.00 -17.53
CA LEU A 143 -3.97 6.00 -17.22
C LEU A 143 -3.32 4.71 -16.69
N TYR A 144 -3.94 4.11 -15.69
CA TYR A 144 -3.52 2.84 -15.15
C TYR A 144 -3.83 1.72 -16.13
N ASP A 145 -2.83 0.92 -16.45
CA ASP A 145 -2.95 -0.24 -17.32
C ASP A 145 -2.32 -1.44 -16.63
N SER A 146 -3.14 -2.41 -16.21
CA SER A 146 -2.65 -3.63 -15.56
C SER A 146 -2.00 -4.62 -16.54
N SER A 147 -2.20 -4.43 -17.85
CA SER A 147 -1.63 -5.29 -18.88
C SER A 147 -0.21 -4.88 -19.29
N ASP A 148 0.15 -3.61 -19.10
CA ASP A 148 1.47 -3.07 -19.44
C ASP A 148 2.28 -2.65 -18.20
N LEU A 149 2.91 -3.64 -17.56
CA LEU A 149 3.78 -3.42 -16.40
C LEU A 149 5.09 -2.66 -16.73
N SER A 150 5.41 -2.49 -18.02
CA SER A 150 6.61 -1.78 -18.45
C SER A 150 6.44 -0.25 -18.40
N ASN A 151 5.19 0.22 -18.47
CA ASN A 151 4.87 1.63 -18.39
C ASN A 151 4.99 2.15 -16.95
N ARG A 152 6.19 2.59 -16.58
CA ARG A 152 6.49 3.07 -15.23
C ARG A 152 5.58 4.22 -14.78
N SER A 153 5.16 5.11 -15.69
CA SER A 153 4.36 6.28 -15.30
C SER A 153 2.93 5.92 -14.91
N SER A 154 2.36 4.82 -15.42
CA SER A 154 1.03 4.33 -15.00
C SER A 154 1.08 3.71 -13.59
N HIS A 155 2.23 3.12 -13.21
CA HIS A 155 2.37 2.34 -11.98
C HIS A 155 3.03 3.09 -10.81
N LEU A 156 3.80 4.15 -11.07
CA LEU A 156 4.53 4.92 -10.06
C LEU A 156 4.04 6.36 -10.00
N THR A 157 3.55 6.76 -8.83
CA THR A 157 2.97 8.08 -8.53
C THR A 157 4.00 9.07 -7.98
N ASN A 158 5.26 8.65 -7.82
CA ASN A 158 6.33 9.51 -7.33
C ASN A 158 6.52 10.72 -8.24
N ASP A 159 6.62 11.90 -7.63
CA ASP A 159 6.89 13.18 -8.30
C ASP A 159 8.13 13.11 -9.21
N ALA A 160 9.18 12.41 -8.77
CA ALA A 160 10.41 12.19 -9.53
C ALA A 160 10.20 11.43 -10.86
N VAL A 161 9.09 10.70 -11.01
CA VAL A 161 8.68 10.07 -12.27
C VAL A 161 7.74 11.00 -13.03
N GLN A 162 6.72 11.52 -12.35
CA GLN A 162 5.63 12.26 -12.99
C GLN A 162 6.04 13.64 -13.53
N LYS A 163 6.94 14.36 -12.85
CA LYS A 163 7.34 15.73 -13.22
C LYS A 163 8.05 15.87 -14.57
N HIS A 164 8.47 14.75 -15.15
CA HIS A 164 9.15 14.69 -16.43
C HIS A 164 8.20 14.40 -17.60
N LEU A 165 6.90 14.23 -17.32
CA LEU A 165 5.88 13.98 -18.33
C LEU A 165 5.24 15.29 -18.75
N ASP A 166 4.94 15.44 -20.04
CA ASP A 166 4.23 16.60 -20.57
C ASP A 166 2.82 16.75 -19.95
N THR A 167 2.25 15.65 -19.44
CA THR A 167 0.94 15.58 -18.82
C THR A 167 0.91 15.94 -17.33
N TYR A 168 2.04 16.37 -16.75
CA TYR A 168 2.19 16.57 -15.30
C TYR A 168 1.24 17.62 -14.68
N HIS A 169 0.71 18.55 -15.49
CA HIS A 169 -0.23 19.59 -15.04
C HIS A 169 -1.61 19.46 -15.70
N THR A 170 -1.90 18.37 -16.41
CA THR A 170 -3.08 18.26 -17.26
C THR A 170 -4.39 18.18 -16.48
N PHE A 171 -4.40 17.48 -15.34
CA PHE A 171 -5.62 17.19 -14.59
C PHE A 171 -5.67 17.92 -13.25
N GLU A 172 -4.55 17.91 -12.54
CA GLU A 172 -4.34 18.60 -11.28
C GLU A 172 -3.01 19.35 -11.36
N ASP A 173 -2.90 20.45 -10.62
CA ASP A 173 -1.62 21.14 -10.53
C ASP A 173 -0.58 20.22 -9.86
N HIS A 174 0.56 20.02 -10.54
CA HIS A 174 1.66 19.15 -10.11
C HIS A 174 1.22 17.70 -9.77
N CYS A 175 0.15 17.19 -10.39
CA CYS A 175 -0.45 15.88 -10.06
C CYS A 175 -0.72 15.71 -8.55
N LYS A 176 -1.19 16.77 -7.88
CA LYS A 176 -1.43 16.76 -6.44
C LYS A 176 -2.83 17.26 -6.11
N LEU A 177 -3.42 16.62 -5.09
CA LEU A 177 -4.70 17.02 -4.51
C LEU A 177 -4.59 17.04 -2.99
N SER A 178 -5.38 17.88 -2.36
CA SER A 178 -5.76 17.69 -0.96
C SER A 178 -6.66 16.44 -0.81
N LEU A 179 -6.76 15.92 0.41
CA LEU A 179 -7.72 14.85 0.70
C LEU A 179 -9.17 15.29 0.50
N GLU A 180 -9.49 16.56 0.71
CA GLU A 180 -10.85 17.09 0.49
C GLU A 180 -11.22 17.08 -1.00
N GLU A 181 -10.29 17.50 -1.86
CA GLU A 181 -10.47 17.45 -3.31
C GLU A 181 -10.60 16.01 -3.82
N LEU A 182 -9.80 15.07 -3.29
CA LEU A 182 -9.94 13.65 -3.58
C LEU A 182 -11.35 13.16 -3.25
N GLY A 183 -11.83 13.39 -2.02
CA GLY A 183 -13.16 12.94 -1.61
C GLY A 183 -14.26 13.54 -2.49
N SER A 184 -14.14 14.82 -2.85
CA SER A 184 -15.08 15.48 -3.75
C SER A 184 -15.04 14.88 -5.16
N ALA A 185 -13.86 14.54 -5.66
CA ALA A 185 -13.71 13.92 -6.98
C ALA A 185 -14.25 12.49 -7.03
N LEU A 186 -14.02 11.67 -5.99
CA LEU A 186 -14.56 10.32 -5.88
C LEU A 186 -16.09 10.32 -5.79
N ARG A 187 -16.67 11.25 -5.02
CA ARG A 187 -18.14 11.42 -4.96
C ARG A 187 -18.74 11.80 -6.31
N ARG A 188 -18.09 12.71 -7.06
CA ARG A 188 -18.52 13.06 -8.42
C ARG A 188 -18.46 11.86 -9.37
N ALA A 189 -17.37 11.09 -9.32
CA ALA A 189 -17.23 9.88 -10.14
C ALA A 189 -18.32 8.85 -9.84
N ALA A 190 -18.65 8.62 -8.57
CA ALA A 190 -19.71 7.70 -8.16
C ALA A 190 -21.11 8.14 -8.65
N ALA A 191 -21.40 9.44 -8.65
CA ALA A 191 -22.66 10.00 -9.15
C ALA A 191 -22.82 9.82 -10.67
N THR A 192 -21.73 9.96 -11.44
CA THR A 192 -21.77 9.76 -12.89
C THR A 192 -22.03 8.29 -13.27
N THR A 193 -21.47 7.34 -12.52
CA THR A 193 -21.68 5.90 -12.76
C THR A 193 -23.13 5.46 -12.46
N THR A 194 -23.80 6.11 -11.51
CA THR A 194 -25.20 5.81 -11.16
C THR A 194 -26.20 6.47 -12.10
N ALA A 195 -25.81 7.52 -12.83
CA ALA A 195 -26.63 8.20 -13.84
C ALA A 195 -26.56 7.49 -15.21
N THR A 196 -27.18 6.31 -15.33
CA THR A 196 -27.50 5.73 -16.66
C THR A 196 -28.69 6.49 -17.27
N PRO A 197 -28.75 6.75 -18.60
CA PRO A 197 -29.86 7.49 -19.20
C PRO A 197 -31.16 6.72 -19.02
N ALA A 198 -32.20 7.41 -18.54
CA ALA A 198 -33.56 6.88 -18.49
C ALA A 198 -33.96 6.40 -19.89
N THR A 199 -34.06 5.09 -20.07
CA THR A 199 -34.71 4.49 -21.24
C THR A 199 -36.22 4.68 -21.08
N PRO A 200 -36.99 5.06 -22.13
CA PRO A 200 -38.43 5.29 -21.98
C PRO A 200 -39.12 3.98 -21.58
N ALA A 201 -39.93 4.07 -20.53
CA ALA A 201 -40.66 2.94 -19.97
C ALA A 201 -41.54 2.25 -21.02
N THR A 202 -41.37 0.94 -21.18
CA THR A 202 -42.40 0.06 -21.73
C THR A 202 -42.86 -0.87 -20.61
N SER A 203 -44.14 -0.77 -20.29
CA SER A 203 -44.85 -1.48 -19.23
C SER A 203 -44.91 -3.00 -19.46
N ALA A 204 -44.54 -3.79 -18.45
CA ALA A 204 -45.03 -5.15 -18.30
C ALA A 204 -45.09 -5.56 -16.81
N THR A 205 -46.27 -5.99 -16.42
CA THR A 205 -46.73 -6.43 -15.11
C THR A 205 -46.32 -7.88 -14.84
N SER A 206 -45.84 -8.22 -13.63
CA SER A 206 -46.37 -9.32 -12.79
C SER A 206 -45.45 -9.66 -11.62
N ALA A 207 -46.11 -10.13 -10.54
CA ALA A 207 -45.62 -10.29 -9.19
C ALA A 207 -44.99 -11.67 -8.93
N GLY A 208 -44.09 -11.73 -7.94
CA GLY A 208 -43.59 -12.96 -7.33
C GLY A 208 -42.90 -12.69 -6.02
N SER A 209 -43.47 -13.19 -4.92
CA SER A 209 -42.99 -13.04 -3.54
C SER A 209 -41.81 -13.98 -3.24
N ALA A 210 -40.79 -13.50 -2.51
CA ALA A 210 -39.81 -14.37 -1.85
C ALA A 210 -39.41 -13.82 -0.47
N THR A 211 -39.51 -14.69 0.53
CA THR A 211 -39.19 -14.51 1.96
C THR A 211 -37.67 -14.54 2.19
N PRO A 212 -37.09 -13.82 3.18
CA PRO A 212 -35.63 -13.69 3.28
C PRO A 212 -35.01 -14.86 4.07
N ALA A 213 -33.93 -15.42 3.53
CA ALA A 213 -33.03 -16.31 4.25
C ALA A 213 -31.89 -15.49 4.88
N THR A 214 -31.70 -15.70 6.17
CA THR A 214 -30.71 -15.08 7.05
C THR A 214 -29.28 -15.41 6.62
N ALA A 215 -28.48 -14.38 6.35
CA ALA A 215 -27.04 -14.50 6.14
C ALA A 215 -26.30 -14.27 7.46
N ASP A 216 -25.57 -15.30 7.89
CA ASP A 216 -24.62 -15.26 8.99
C ASP A 216 -23.54 -14.22 8.74
N THR A 217 -23.31 -13.37 9.75
CA THR A 217 -22.26 -12.35 9.76
C THR A 217 -21.04 -12.93 10.46
N SER A 218 -20.00 -13.29 9.71
CA SER A 218 -18.66 -13.45 10.28
C SER A 218 -17.80 -12.24 9.89
N THR A 219 -17.56 -11.40 10.89
CA THR A 219 -16.72 -10.20 10.88
C THR A 219 -15.27 -10.48 10.51
N ALA A 220 -14.81 -9.91 9.40
CA ALA A 220 -13.40 -9.68 9.10
C ALA A 220 -13.09 -8.19 9.32
N THR A 221 -12.12 -7.89 10.17
CA THR A 221 -11.69 -6.53 10.59
C THR A 221 -10.81 -5.80 9.55
N GLY A 222 -11.00 -6.05 8.26
CA GLY A 222 -10.50 -5.16 7.22
C GLY A 222 -11.50 -4.02 7.01
N THR A 223 -11.14 -2.78 7.32
CA THR A 223 -12.03 -1.63 7.03
C THR A 223 -12.00 -1.34 5.53
N SER A 224 -12.71 -2.14 4.75
CA SER A 224 -13.06 -1.81 3.36
C SER A 224 -13.97 -0.58 3.40
N LEU A 225 -13.48 0.53 2.87
CA LEU A 225 -14.21 1.78 2.81
C LEU A 225 -14.96 1.83 1.48
N ALA A 226 -16.30 1.70 1.51
CA ALA A 226 -17.08 1.85 0.29
C ALA A 226 -16.86 3.24 -0.32
N LEU A 227 -16.63 3.27 -1.64
CA LEU A 227 -16.23 4.47 -2.40
C LEU A 227 -17.16 5.67 -2.16
N SER A 228 -18.47 5.42 -2.03
CA SER A 228 -19.51 6.43 -1.78
C SER A 228 -19.53 6.96 -0.34
N SER A 229 -18.96 6.23 0.62
CA SER A 229 -18.91 6.58 2.06
C SER A 229 -17.50 6.94 2.54
N LEU A 230 -16.53 7.05 1.62
CA LEU A 230 -15.15 7.39 1.97
C LEU A 230 -15.09 8.83 2.49
N ASP A 231 -15.10 8.99 3.82
CA ASP A 231 -14.83 10.28 4.44
C ASP A 231 -13.32 10.55 4.41
N THR A 232 -12.93 11.50 3.57
CA THR A 232 -11.54 11.92 3.39
C THR A 232 -11.20 13.18 4.19
N ARG A 233 -12.13 13.74 4.98
CA ARG A 233 -11.88 14.97 5.72
C ARG A 233 -10.78 14.76 6.76
N PRO A 234 -9.69 15.55 6.73
CA PRO A 234 -8.67 15.46 7.76
C PRO A 234 -9.22 15.75 9.15
N GLY A 235 -8.67 15.08 10.15
CA GLY A 235 -9.05 15.24 11.56
C GLY A 235 -10.22 14.38 12.04
N CYS A 236 -10.98 13.73 11.15
CA CYS A 236 -12.09 12.86 11.56
C CYS A 236 -11.60 11.51 12.12
N ASP A 237 -12.17 11.03 13.22
CA ASP A 237 -11.84 9.69 13.77
C ASP A 237 -12.42 8.53 12.95
N ALA A 238 -13.30 8.85 12.00
CA ALA A 238 -13.93 7.89 11.09
C ALA A 238 -13.31 7.95 9.68
N GLY A 239 -13.78 7.07 8.79
CA GLY A 239 -13.40 7.05 7.38
C GLY A 239 -11.90 6.79 7.15
N LEU A 240 -11.39 7.40 6.09
CA LEU A 240 -10.00 7.25 5.65
C LEU A 240 -9.02 7.79 6.68
N TRP A 241 -9.29 8.99 7.22
CA TRP A 241 -8.40 9.62 8.20
C TRP A 241 -8.28 8.79 9.47
N GLY A 242 -9.41 8.30 10.00
CA GLY A 242 -9.44 7.39 11.13
C GLY A 242 -8.67 6.10 10.87
N ALA A 243 -8.82 5.51 9.68
CA ALA A 243 -8.09 4.30 9.27
C ALA A 243 -6.57 4.54 9.21
N MET A 244 -6.13 5.64 8.60
CA MET A 244 -4.72 6.04 8.57
C MET A 244 -4.16 6.22 9.98
N ARG A 245 -4.89 6.93 10.87
CA ARG A 245 -4.48 7.12 12.27
C ARG A 245 -4.32 5.81 13.02
N ARG A 246 -5.22 4.84 12.82
CA ARG A 246 -5.11 3.50 13.43
C ARG A 246 -3.88 2.75 12.92
N CYS A 247 -3.60 2.80 11.60
CA CYS A 247 -2.40 2.20 11.03
C CYS A 247 -1.12 2.82 11.60
N VAL A 248 -1.07 4.16 11.72
CA VAL A 248 0.04 4.89 12.33
C VAL A 248 0.22 4.49 13.79
N ALA A 249 -0.87 4.46 14.57
CA ALA A 249 -0.81 4.04 15.97
C ALA A 249 -0.28 2.60 16.11
N ALA A 250 -0.76 1.66 15.28
CA ALA A 250 -0.29 0.28 15.30
C ALA A 250 1.19 0.16 14.91
N LEU A 251 1.60 0.85 13.84
CA LEU A 251 2.99 0.89 13.37
C LEU A 251 3.95 1.34 14.47
N PHE A 252 3.69 2.51 15.08
CA PHE A 252 4.60 3.06 16.08
C PHE A 252 4.48 2.37 17.44
N SER A 253 3.34 1.73 17.75
CA SER A 253 3.26 0.83 18.91
C SER A 253 4.17 -0.37 18.76
N ALA A 254 4.23 -0.96 17.55
CA ALA A 254 5.12 -2.08 17.25
C ALA A 254 6.60 -1.66 17.15
N ALA A 255 6.87 -0.50 16.55
CA ALA A 255 8.23 0.00 16.33
C ALA A 255 8.84 0.72 17.54
N GLY A 256 8.02 1.18 18.50
CA GLY A 256 8.42 2.03 19.63
C GLY A 256 9.73 1.64 20.31
N PRO A 257 9.91 0.37 20.72
CA PRO A 257 11.15 -0.10 21.36
C PRO A 257 12.42 0.05 20.50
N LEU A 258 12.27 0.22 19.18
CA LEU A 258 13.35 0.29 18.20
C LEU A 258 13.63 1.71 17.68
N LEU A 259 12.77 2.70 17.97
CA LEU A 259 12.88 4.04 17.39
C LEU A 259 14.05 4.86 17.97
N ASN A 260 14.35 4.70 19.26
CA ASN A 260 15.42 5.45 19.93
C ASN A 260 16.40 4.53 20.68
N PRO A 261 17.14 3.65 19.96
CA PRO A 261 18.01 2.65 20.59
C PRO A 261 19.18 3.29 21.35
N ARG A 262 19.52 4.55 21.02
CA ARG A 262 20.58 5.33 21.67
C ARG A 262 20.08 6.26 22.78
N ARG A 263 18.78 6.26 23.08
CA ARG A 263 18.13 7.11 24.11
C ARG A 263 18.52 8.59 23.99
N LEU A 264 18.54 9.11 22.77
CA LEU A 264 18.83 10.51 22.49
C LEU A 264 17.67 11.37 23.01
N GLY A 265 17.95 12.34 23.88
CA GLY A 265 16.92 13.17 24.54
C GLY A 265 16.54 14.46 23.81
N HIS A 266 17.26 14.82 22.74
CA HIS A 266 17.11 16.10 22.03
C HIS A 266 17.04 15.90 20.51
N CYS A 267 16.31 14.87 20.08
CA CYS A 267 16.08 14.59 18.67
C CYS A 267 14.60 14.40 18.40
N PHE A 268 14.19 14.78 17.20
CA PHE A 268 12.91 14.38 16.63
C PHE A 268 13.16 13.91 15.19
N GLU A 269 12.23 13.15 14.66
CA GLU A 269 12.27 12.69 13.29
C GLU A 269 10.93 13.00 12.62
N LEU A 270 10.98 13.67 11.46
CA LEU A 270 9.82 13.87 10.61
C LEU A 270 9.80 12.76 9.56
N LEU A 271 8.74 11.98 9.55
CA LEU A 271 8.54 10.83 8.67
C LEU A 271 7.41 11.12 7.68
N GLY A 272 7.64 10.79 6.42
CA GLY A 272 6.62 10.72 5.39
C GLY A 272 6.11 9.28 5.27
N LEU A 273 4.79 9.10 5.34
CA LEU A 273 4.14 7.80 5.20
C LEU A 273 3.33 7.80 3.91
N ASP A 274 3.52 6.75 3.11
CA ASP A 274 2.83 6.57 1.84
C ASP A 274 1.76 5.50 2.00
N PHE A 275 0.52 5.87 1.73
CA PHE A 275 -0.63 4.98 1.78
C PHE A 275 -1.25 4.79 0.39
N MET A 276 -1.86 3.63 0.18
CA MET A 276 -2.65 3.34 -1.02
C MET A 276 -3.97 2.70 -0.62
N LEU A 277 -4.97 2.88 -1.49
CA LEU A 277 -6.25 2.19 -1.42
C LEU A 277 -6.35 1.18 -2.57
N ASP A 278 -6.92 0.01 -2.31
CA ASP A 278 -7.39 -0.87 -3.38
C ASP A 278 -8.79 -0.46 -3.89
N ALA A 279 -9.27 -1.13 -4.93
CA ALA A 279 -10.55 -0.85 -5.57
C ALA A 279 -11.74 -1.06 -4.62
N GLU A 280 -11.57 -1.88 -3.59
CA GLU A 280 -12.53 -2.14 -2.51
C GLU A 280 -12.40 -1.14 -1.35
N GLY A 281 -11.44 -0.21 -1.43
CA GLY A 281 -11.20 0.81 -0.42
C GLY A 281 -10.50 0.29 0.84
N ALA A 282 -9.84 -0.86 0.78
CA ALA A 282 -8.93 -1.28 1.85
C ALA A 282 -7.64 -0.44 1.80
N LEU A 283 -7.18 -0.02 2.98
CA LEU A 283 -6.03 0.85 3.16
C LEU A 283 -4.75 0.03 3.38
N TYR A 284 -3.71 0.40 2.66
CA TYR A 284 -2.38 -0.19 2.78
C TYR A 284 -1.33 0.89 3.05
N LEU A 285 -0.47 0.67 4.04
CA LEU A 285 0.79 1.40 4.18
C LEU A 285 1.83 0.77 3.24
N ILE A 286 2.30 1.52 2.26
CA ILE A 286 3.24 1.01 1.24
C ILE A 286 4.69 1.41 1.52
N GLU A 287 4.92 2.48 2.28
CA GLU A 287 6.27 2.96 2.62
C GLU A 287 6.29 3.92 3.81
N VAL A 288 7.41 3.95 4.53
CA VAL A 288 7.77 4.98 5.52
C VAL A 288 9.14 5.50 5.13
N GLN A 289 9.27 6.82 4.95
CA GLN A 289 10.49 7.49 4.54
C GLN A 289 10.81 8.64 5.50
N LEU A 290 12.09 9.00 5.61
CA LEU A 290 12.48 10.30 6.14
C LEU A 290 11.88 11.41 5.28
N ALA A 291 11.21 12.38 5.91
CA ALA A 291 10.76 13.57 5.21
C ALA A 291 11.99 14.43 4.85
N GLN A 292 12.31 14.50 3.56
CA GLN A 292 13.34 15.38 3.00
C GLN A 292 12.70 16.52 2.21
#